data_AF-A0A7S0H7K7-F1
#
_entry.id   AF-A0A7S0H7K7-F1
#
_cell.length_a   1.000
_cell.length_b   1.000
_cell.length_c   1.000
_cell.angle_alpha   90.00
_cell.angle_beta   90.00
_cell.angle_gamma   90.00
#
_symmetry.space_group_name_H-M   'P 1'
#
loop_
_entity.id
_entity.type
_entity.pdbx_description
1 polymer ?
#
loop_
_entity_poly.entity_id
_entity_poly.type
_entity_poly.pdbx_seq_one_letter_code
_entity_poly.pdbx_strand_id
1 'polypeptide(L)'
;TTFLEKTSGLFTLEWFAKTSGTYNLTVRLNGNEIWGSPYIVVVLPGEMVSVNTQTYGTGKDLATAGLPASFLIQIRDQFDNPTNPAESSGATKFYAYLESQGLTEKSAISPSCRENVTCS
;
A
#
# COMPACT_ATOMS: atom_id res chain seq x y z
N THR A 1 -30.25 2.72 -1.36
CA THR A 1 -31.63 3.21 -1.13
C THR A 1 -32.56 2.03 -0.87
N THR A 2 -33.49 2.09 0.08
CA THR A 2 -34.41 0.96 0.34
C THR A 2 -35.61 1.06 -0.59
N PHE A 3 -35.83 0.06 -1.45
CA PHE A 3 -37.04 -0.05 -2.27
C PHE A 3 -38.00 -1.06 -1.64
N LEU A 4 -39.26 -0.64 -1.46
CA LEU A 4 -40.31 -1.45 -0.86
C LEU A 4 -41.28 -1.91 -1.95
N GLU A 5 -41.30 -3.20 -2.27
CA GLU A 5 -42.45 -3.78 -2.97
C GLU A 5 -43.50 -4.21 -1.94
N LYS A 6 -44.51 -3.35 -1.76
CA LYS A 6 -45.50 -3.46 -0.69
C LYS A 6 -46.42 -4.69 -0.80
N THR A 7 -46.41 -5.39 -1.92
CA THR A 7 -47.31 -6.51 -2.25
C THR A 7 -46.69 -7.89 -2.08
N SER A 8 -45.36 -8.03 -2.13
CA SER A 8 -44.69 -9.33 -2.04
C SER A 8 -44.18 -9.67 -0.63
N GLY A 9 -44.12 -8.69 0.28
CA GLY A 9 -43.48 -8.85 1.59
C GLY A 9 -41.95 -8.89 1.50
N LEU A 10 -41.37 -8.54 0.34
CA LEU A 10 -39.94 -8.46 0.11
C LEU A 10 -39.43 -7.03 0.33
N PHE A 11 -38.30 -6.95 1.02
CA PHE A 11 -37.63 -5.69 1.35
C PHE A 11 -36.23 -5.71 0.75
N THR A 12 -35.94 -4.77 -0.15
CA THR A 12 -34.60 -4.64 -0.75
C THR A 12 -33.84 -3.54 -0.05
N LEU A 13 -32.69 -3.89 0.52
CA LEU A 13 -31.74 -2.96 1.10
C LEU A 13 -30.52 -2.82 0.17
N GLU A 14 -30.14 -1.58 -0.11
CA GLU A 14 -28.92 -1.27 -0.85
C GLU A 14 -28.06 -0.32 -0.02
N TRP A 15 -26.81 -0.71 0.18
CA TRP A 15 -25.79 0.00 0.95
C TRP A 15 -24.48 0.07 0.17
N PHE A 16 -23.79 1.20 0.27
CA PHE A 16 -22.48 1.44 -0.35
C PHE A 16 -21.42 1.60 0.74
N ALA A 17 -20.47 0.67 0.78
CA ALA A 17 -19.33 0.74 1.67
C ALA A 17 -18.16 1.46 0.98
N LYS A 18 -17.57 2.44 1.67
CA LYS A 18 -16.31 3.07 1.23
C LYS A 18 -15.09 2.52 1.93
N THR A 19 -15.28 1.93 3.12
CA THR A 19 -14.19 1.40 3.93
C THR A 19 -14.21 -0.12 3.82
N SER A 20 -13.05 -0.70 3.55
CA SER A 20 -12.88 -2.15 3.58
C SER A 20 -12.88 -2.64 5.02
N GLY A 21 -13.49 -3.80 5.28
CA GLY A 21 -13.52 -4.39 6.60
C GLY A 21 -14.65 -5.38 6.78
N THR A 22 -14.76 -5.91 7.99
CA THR A 22 -15.84 -6.82 8.39
C THR A 22 -16.92 -6.03 9.13
N TYR A 23 -18.15 -6.18 8.68
CA TYR A 23 -19.32 -5.49 9.21
C TYR A 23 -20.34 -6.50 9.74
N ASN A 24 -21.02 -6.15 10.83
CA ASN A 24 -22.15 -6.90 11.35
C ASN A 24 -23.45 -6.22 10.93
N LEU A 25 -24.20 -6.85 10.01
CA LEU A 25 -25.52 -6.41 9.62
C LEU A 25 -26.56 -7.01 10.58
N THR A 26 -27.06 -6.19 11.50
CA THR A 26 -28.15 -6.58 12.41
C THR A 26 -29.49 -6.20 11.79
N VAL A 27 -30.40 -7.17 11.66
CA VAL A 27 -31.74 -6.95 11.12
C VAL A 27 -32.77 -7.27 12.19
N ARG A 28 -33.67 -6.32 12.46
CA ARG A 28 -34.70 -6.43 13.49
C ARG A 28 -36.09 -6.25 12.91
N LEU A 29 -37.03 -7.08 13.37
CA LEU A 29 -38.45 -6.98 13.11
C LEU A 29 -39.18 -6.83 14.45
N ASN A 30 -39.96 -5.77 14.62
CA ASN A 30 -40.68 -5.46 15.87
C ASN A 30 -39.77 -5.44 17.12
N GLY A 31 -38.54 -4.94 16.98
CA GLY A 31 -37.57 -4.86 18.07
C GLY A 31 -36.78 -6.14 18.34
N ASN A 32 -37.16 -7.28 17.75
CA ASN A 32 -36.46 -8.55 17.89
C ASN A 32 -35.58 -8.81 16.66
N GLU A 33 -34.41 -9.41 16.87
CA GLU A 33 -33.54 -9.84 15.76
C GLU A 33 -34.17 -10.98 14.98
N ILE A 34 -34.08 -10.90 13.66
CA ILE A 34 -34.57 -11.98 12.79
C ILE A 34 -33.60 -13.15 12.83
N TRP A 35 -34.08 -14.32 12.39
CA TRP A 35 -33.23 -15.50 12.31
C TRP A 35 -32.02 -15.28 11.39
N GLY A 36 -30.82 -15.59 11.89
CA GLY A 36 -29.56 -15.41 11.19
C GLY A 36 -28.90 -14.03 11.38
N SER A 37 -29.59 -13.08 12.01
CA SER A 37 -28.97 -11.84 12.48
C SER A 37 -28.07 -12.12 13.70
N PRO A 38 -26.90 -11.46 13.82
CA PRO A 38 -26.29 -10.59 12.82
C PRO A 38 -25.63 -11.35 11.67
N TYR A 39 -25.73 -10.81 10.46
CA TYR A 39 -25.02 -11.32 9.29
C TYR A 39 -23.63 -10.69 9.18
N ILE A 40 -22.62 -11.51 8.89
CA ILE A 40 -21.25 -11.03 8.65
C ILE A 40 -21.13 -10.62 7.19
N VAL A 41 -20.75 -9.36 6.95
CA VAL A 41 -20.47 -8.82 5.61
C VAL A 41 -19.00 -8.46 5.53
N VAL A 42 -18.28 -9.04 4.57
CA VAL A 42 -16.88 -8.72 4.32
C VAL A 42 -16.78 -7.81 3.11
N VAL A 43 -16.29 -6.59 3.32
CA VAL A 43 -16.01 -5.61 2.27
C VAL A 43 -14.52 -5.64 1.99
N LEU A 44 -14.16 -6.08 0.78
CA LEU A 44 -12.77 -6.04 0.32
C LEU A 44 -12.43 -4.62 -0.15
N PRO A 45 -11.15 -4.21 -0.07
CA PRO A 45 -10.67 -3.02 -0.76
C PRO A 45 -11.01 -3.07 -2.26
N GLY A 46 -11.24 -1.90 -2.85
CA GLY A 46 -11.45 -1.76 -4.29
C GLY A 46 -10.17 -1.91 -5.11
N GLU A 47 -10.27 -1.59 -6.40
CA GLU A 47 -9.12 -1.58 -7.31
C GLU A 47 -8.05 -0.60 -6.85
N MET A 48 -6.78 -0.99 -7.03
CA MET A 48 -5.64 -0.18 -6.63
C MET A 48 -5.57 1.14 -7.40
N VAL A 49 -5.20 2.21 -6.70
CA VAL A 49 -5.02 3.55 -7.27
C VAL A 49 -3.63 4.04 -6.91
N SER A 50 -2.80 4.28 -7.93
CA SER A 50 -1.40 4.65 -7.76
C SER A 50 -1.21 5.96 -7.00
N VAL A 51 -2.07 6.96 -7.22
CA VAL A 51 -1.99 8.27 -6.54
C VAL A 51 -2.26 8.18 -5.03
N ASN A 52 -3.02 7.17 -4.58
CA ASN A 52 -3.32 6.97 -3.17
C ASN A 52 -2.29 6.04 -2.48
N THR A 53 -1.43 5.39 -3.25
CA THR A 53 -0.41 4.48 -2.72
C THR A 53 0.68 5.26 -1.97
N GLN A 54 1.09 4.76 -0.81
CA GLN A 54 2.07 5.42 0.05
C GLN A 54 3.35 4.59 0.20
N THR A 55 4.49 5.25 0.37
CA THR A 55 5.78 4.61 0.61
C THR A 55 6.37 5.03 1.94
N TYR A 56 7.05 4.10 2.62
CA TYR A 56 7.61 4.28 3.96
C TYR A 56 9.03 3.74 4.04
N GLY A 57 9.87 4.36 4.87
CA GLY A 57 11.23 3.91 5.15
C GLY A 57 12.29 4.74 4.43
N THR A 58 13.45 4.90 5.08
CA THR A 58 14.55 5.76 4.63
C THR A 58 15.22 5.27 3.35
N GLY A 59 15.12 3.98 3.04
CA GLY A 59 15.64 3.39 1.80
C GLY A 59 14.99 3.94 0.53
N LYS A 60 13.89 4.71 0.63
CA LYS A 60 13.28 5.42 -0.50
C LYS A 60 14.00 6.74 -0.82
N ASP A 61 14.70 7.31 0.15
CA ASP A 61 15.31 8.65 0.07
C ASP A 61 16.85 8.57 0.03
N LEU A 62 17.44 7.57 0.68
CA LEU A 62 18.90 7.42 0.81
C LEU A 62 19.32 5.94 0.73
N ALA A 63 20.41 5.69 0.00
CA ALA A 63 21.11 4.41 -0.03
C ALA A 63 22.63 4.63 0.01
N THR A 64 23.35 3.73 0.66
CA THR A 64 24.82 3.74 0.74
C THR A 64 25.39 2.67 -0.18
N ALA A 65 26.41 3.03 -0.96
CA ALA A 65 27.03 2.09 -1.89
C ALA A 65 27.56 0.84 -1.16
N GLY A 66 27.30 -0.34 -1.73
CA GLY A 66 27.66 -1.63 -1.14
C GLY A 66 26.80 -2.07 0.05
N LEU A 67 25.81 -1.29 0.49
CA LEU A 67 24.86 -1.68 1.53
C LEU A 67 23.44 -1.78 0.97
N PRO A 68 22.67 -2.84 1.33
CA PRO A 68 21.29 -2.96 0.89
C PRO A 68 20.43 -1.88 1.55
N ALA A 69 19.60 -1.21 0.74
CA ALA A 69 18.56 -0.31 1.21
C ALA A 69 17.19 -0.87 0.82
N SER A 70 16.21 -0.71 1.71
CA SER A 70 14.83 -1.17 1.48
C SER A 70 13.82 -0.16 1.99
N PHE A 71 12.67 -0.12 1.33
CA PHE A 71 11.50 0.64 1.77
C PHE A 71 10.23 -0.17 1.52
N LEU A 72 9.13 0.26 2.14
CA LEU A 72 7.82 -0.38 2.05
C LEU A 72 6.90 0.43 1.15
N ILE A 73 6.06 -0.28 0.41
CA ILE A 73 4.95 0.31 -0.34
C ILE A 73 3.66 -0.25 0.24
N GLN A 74 2.73 0.64 0.60
CA GLN A 74 1.38 0.28 0.98
C GLN A 74 0.43 0.72 -0.13
N ILE A 75 -0.05 -0.26 -0.88
CA ILE A 75 -1.01 -0.06 -1.95
C ILE A 75 -2.37 0.28 -1.35
N ARG A 76 -3.07 1.23 -1.98
CA ARG A 76 -4.39 1.69 -1.55
C ARG A 76 -5.37 1.78 -2.71
N ASP A 77 -6.65 1.64 -2.42
CA ASP A 77 -7.73 1.88 -3.38
C ASP A 77 -8.13 3.37 -3.45
N GLN A 78 -9.17 3.68 -4.23
CA GLN A 78 -9.70 5.05 -4.38
C GLN A 78 -10.27 5.67 -3.09
N PHE A 79 -10.52 4.87 -2.06
CA PHE A 79 -11.04 5.29 -0.75
C PHE A 79 -9.98 5.19 0.37
N ASP A 80 -8.70 5.10 -0.01
CA ASP A 80 -7.55 4.95 0.89
C ASP A 80 -7.54 3.65 1.71
N ASN A 81 -8.34 2.65 1.33
CA ASN A 81 -8.28 1.36 2.00
C ASN A 81 -6.96 0.68 1.69
N PRO A 82 -6.22 0.21 2.71
CA PRO A 82 -5.00 -0.55 2.48
C PRO A 82 -5.38 -1.87 1.82
N THR A 83 -4.89 -2.10 0.61
CA THR A 83 -4.98 -3.42 0.02
C THR A 83 -3.90 -4.25 0.71
N ASN A 84 -4.29 -5.34 1.37
CA ASN A 84 -3.32 -6.34 1.75
C ASN A 84 -3.15 -7.21 0.53
N PRO A 85 -2.03 -7.14 -0.18
CA PRO A 85 -1.93 -7.94 -1.33
C PRO A 85 -1.55 -9.35 -0.86
N ALA A 86 -1.63 -9.79 0.40
CA ALA A 86 -1.64 -11.25 0.65
C ALA A 86 -2.82 -12.00 -0.02
N GLU A 87 -3.87 -11.31 -0.48
CA GLU A 87 -4.88 -11.89 -1.39
C GLU A 87 -4.53 -11.65 -2.89
N SER A 88 -3.37 -11.03 -3.17
CA SER A 88 -2.68 -10.81 -4.46
C SER A 88 -1.20 -10.33 -4.31
N SER A 89 -0.28 -11.18 -3.76
CA SER A 89 0.97 -10.87 -2.97
C SER A 89 1.50 -9.41 -2.86
N GLY A 90 1.58 -8.73 -1.68
CA GLY A 90 2.18 -7.36 -1.73
C GLY A 90 2.24 -6.37 -0.54
N ALA A 91 2.69 -6.78 0.64
CA ALA A 91 3.74 -5.93 1.20
C ALA A 91 5.00 -6.19 0.35
N THR A 92 5.03 -5.64 -0.87
CA THR A 92 6.15 -5.90 -1.79
C THR A 92 7.32 -5.10 -1.27
N LYS A 93 8.27 -5.80 -0.67
CA LYS A 93 9.55 -5.21 -0.27
C LYS A 93 10.35 -4.97 -1.53
N PHE A 94 10.75 -3.73 -1.75
CA PHE A 94 11.69 -3.38 -2.80
C PHE A 94 13.09 -3.34 -2.20
N TYR A 95 14.03 -4.00 -2.88
CA TYR A 95 15.45 -3.97 -2.57
C TYR A 95 16.15 -3.16 -3.65
N ALA A 96 16.92 -2.15 -3.24
CA ALA A 96 17.77 -1.39 -4.13
C ALA A 96 19.24 -1.64 -3.76
N TYR A 97 20.07 -1.86 -4.78
CA TYR A 97 21.52 -2.02 -4.65
C TYR A 97 22.20 -0.94 -5.49
N LEU A 98 23.02 -0.11 -4.86
CA LEU A 98 23.90 0.81 -5.55
C LEU A 98 25.32 0.25 -5.45
N GLU A 99 25.82 -0.30 -6.55
CA GLU A 99 27.22 -0.72 -6.64
C GLU A 99 28.04 0.45 -7.19
N SER A 100 29.13 0.80 -6.51
CA SER A 100 30.08 1.74 -7.09
C SER A 100 30.75 1.07 -8.28
N GLN A 101 30.57 1.63 -9.47
CA GLN A 101 31.35 1.27 -10.65
C GLN A 101 32.79 1.74 -10.39
N GLY A 102 33.56 0.96 -9.63
CA GLY A 102 34.97 1.13 -9.32
C GLY A 102 35.43 2.58 -9.08
N LEU A 103 35.73 2.94 -7.83
CA LEU A 103 36.69 4.02 -7.63
C LEU A 103 38.02 3.57 -8.25
N THR A 104 38.25 3.90 -9.52
CA THR A 104 39.61 3.87 -10.05
C THR A 104 40.41 4.82 -9.16
N GLU A 105 41.57 4.37 -8.67
CA GLU A 105 42.44 5.09 -7.74
C GLU A 105 42.88 6.50 -8.23
N LYS A 106 42.47 6.91 -9.43
CA LYS A 106 42.75 8.21 -10.05
C LYS A 106 41.88 9.39 -9.57
N SER A 107 40.81 9.18 -8.79
CA SER A 107 39.92 10.29 -8.37
C SER A 107 40.09 10.75 -6.92
N ALA A 108 40.84 10.02 -6.09
CA ALA A 108 40.94 10.28 -4.65
C ALA A 108 42.27 10.92 -4.19
N ILE A 109 43.05 11.50 -5.11
CA ILE A 109 44.26 12.25 -4.74
C ILE A 109 44.14 13.66 -5.33
N SER A 110 44.14 14.65 -4.45
CA SER A 110 44.26 16.07 -4.78
C SER A 110 45.34 16.32 -5.86
N PRO A 111 45.11 17.22 -6.85
CA PRO A 111 45.83 17.21 -8.13
C PRO A 111 47.22 17.86 -8.13
N SER A 112 47.73 18.32 -6.99
CA SER A 112 48.94 19.14 -7.00
C SER A 112 50.19 18.30 -6.78
N CYS A 113 50.79 17.92 -7.91
CA CYS A 113 52.17 17.48 -8.07
C CYS A 113 52.49 16.06 -7.58
N ARG A 114 52.56 15.12 -8.52
CA ARG A 114 53.32 13.89 -8.34
C ARG A 114 54.82 14.24 -8.39
N GLU A 115 55.62 13.57 -7.55
CA GLU A 115 57.07 13.78 -7.48
C GLU A 115 57.71 13.70 -8.88
N ASN A 116 58.60 14.66 -9.17
CA ASN A 116 59.34 14.87 -10.43
C ASN A 116 58.56 15.37 -11.66
N VAL A 117 57.43 16.07 -11.49
CA VAL A 117 56.80 16.80 -12.60
C VAL A 117 56.81 18.30 -12.30
N THR A 118 57.59 19.07 -13.07
CA THR A 118 57.44 20.53 -13.14
C THR A 118 56.21 20.87 -13.96
N CYS A 119 55.18 21.42 -13.32
CA CYS A 119 53.97 21.90 -14.00
C CYS A 119 54.21 23.32 -14.52
N SER A 120 53.98 23.54 -15.82
CA SER A 120 53.97 24.85 -16.48
C SER A 120 52.75 25.68 -16.11
#